data_AF-A0AAN8INH3-F1
#
_entry.id   AF-A0AAN8INH3-F1
#
_cell.length_a   1.000
_cell.length_b   1.000
_cell.length_c   1.000
_cell.angle_alpha   90.00
_cell.angle_beta   90.00
_cell.angle_gamma   90.00
#
_symmetry.space_group_name_H-M   'P 1'
#
loop_
_entity.id
_entity.type
_entity.pdbx_description
1 polymer ?
#
loop_
_entity_poly.entity_id
_entity_poly.type
_entity_poly.pdbx_seq_one_letter_code
_entity_poly.pdbx_strand_id
1 'polypeptide(L)'
;MPSNSQKKHTISNKVRKRPGKDIDQIHEDLKPNKAAKLLNQEINLDLPGDGQFYCIECERYFIDEKTRTEHRKSKLHKNRVRSLKEVPYSIKEAEAAAGRGHYKHVTLKSKVSGETALTPLQQGDVTEMAS
;
A
#
# COMPACT_ATOMS: atom_id res chain seq x y z
N MET A 1 1.59 -42.28 -31.59
CA MET A 1 2.48 -42.20 -30.42
C MET A 1 2.68 -40.72 -30.06
N PRO A 2 1.90 -40.12 -29.14
CA PRO A 2 2.13 -38.73 -28.75
C PRO A 2 3.40 -38.64 -27.90
N SER A 3 4.39 -37.90 -28.38
CA SER A 3 5.65 -37.67 -27.68
C SER A 3 5.41 -36.78 -26.46
N ASN A 4 5.54 -37.40 -25.28
CA ASN A 4 5.40 -36.73 -24.00
C ASN A 4 6.67 -35.92 -23.67
N SER A 5 6.84 -34.77 -24.32
CA SER A 5 7.87 -33.80 -23.94
C SER A 5 7.40 -33.04 -22.70
N GLN A 6 7.73 -33.57 -21.52
CA GLN A 6 7.48 -32.92 -20.24
C GLN A 6 8.21 -31.57 -20.22
N LYS A 7 7.47 -30.47 -20.38
CA LYS A 7 8.01 -29.11 -20.22
C LYS A 7 8.51 -28.98 -18.79
N LYS A 8 9.83 -28.92 -18.62
CA LYS A 8 10.45 -28.63 -17.32
C LYS A 8 9.95 -27.25 -16.88
N HIS A 9 9.16 -27.20 -15.81
CA HIS A 9 8.71 -25.97 -15.16
C HIS A 9 9.92 -25.28 -14.49
N THR A 10 10.79 -24.69 -15.30
CA THR A 10 11.84 -23.81 -14.80
C THR A 10 11.17 -22.51 -14.40
N ILE A 11 10.92 -22.36 -13.10
CA ILE A 11 10.39 -21.12 -12.54
C ILE A 11 11.34 -20.00 -12.97
N SER A 12 10.79 -19.03 -13.69
CA SER A 12 11.54 -17.89 -14.21
C SER A 12 12.30 -17.20 -13.07
N ASN A 13 13.62 -17.09 -13.24
CA ASN A 13 14.50 -16.36 -12.30
C ASN A 13 14.06 -14.90 -12.07
N LYS A 14 13.22 -14.34 -12.95
CA LYS A 14 12.70 -12.97 -12.83
C LYS A 14 11.88 -12.77 -11.56
N VAL A 15 11.12 -13.77 -11.14
CA VAL A 15 10.29 -13.70 -9.92
C VAL A 15 11.16 -13.79 -8.67
N ARG A 16 12.20 -14.62 -8.68
CA ARG A 16 13.08 -14.83 -7.52
C ARG A 16 14.12 -13.72 -7.32
N LYS A 17 14.65 -13.14 -8.41
CA LYS A 17 15.78 -12.19 -8.34
C LYS A 17 15.35 -10.72 -8.26
N ARG A 18 14.10 -10.41 -8.58
CA ARG A 18 13.55 -9.04 -8.56
C ARG A 18 12.17 -9.02 -7.91
N PRO A 19 12.06 -9.39 -6.62
CA PRO A 19 10.80 -9.22 -5.90
C PRO A 19 10.49 -7.72 -5.80
N GLY A 20 9.26 -7.34 -6.12
CA GLY A 20 8.72 -6.04 -5.69
C GLY A 20 8.15 -6.17 -4.27
N LYS A 21 7.71 -5.06 -3.67
CA LYS A 21 7.03 -5.10 -2.37
C LYS A 21 5.72 -5.88 -2.44
N ASP A 22 5.47 -6.60 -1.36
CA ASP A 22 4.23 -7.33 -1.14
C ASP A 22 3.08 -6.39 -0.74
N ILE A 23 1.85 -6.89 -0.84
CA ILE A 23 0.63 -6.09 -0.64
C ILE A 23 0.50 -5.61 0.81
N ASP A 24 0.89 -6.45 1.77
CA ASP A 24 0.92 -6.15 3.20
C ASP A 24 1.94 -5.06 3.55
N GLN A 25 3.13 -5.09 2.93
CA GLN A 25 4.14 -4.04 3.07
C GLN A 25 3.62 -2.68 2.57
N ILE A 26 2.91 -2.68 1.43
CA ILE A 26 2.32 -1.45 0.87
C ILE A 26 1.21 -0.88 1.76
N HIS A 27 0.44 -1.73 2.45
CA HIS A 27 -0.54 -1.27 3.44
C HIS A 27 0.12 -0.53 4.60
N GLU A 28 1.33 -0.91 5.01
CA GLU A 28 2.06 -0.15 6.00
C GLU A 28 2.54 1.19 5.47
N ASP A 29 3.00 1.23 4.22
CA ASP A 29 3.48 2.44 3.54
C ASP A 29 2.35 3.45 3.28
N LEU A 30 1.10 2.98 3.12
CA LEU A 30 -0.09 3.82 3.01
C LEU A 30 -0.46 4.58 4.30
N LYS A 31 0.10 4.20 5.46
CA LYS A 31 -0.16 4.92 6.71
C LYS A 31 0.38 6.36 6.61
N PRO A 32 -0.34 7.37 7.11
CA PRO A 32 -0.04 8.79 6.85
C PRO A 32 1.40 9.20 7.22
N ASN A 33 1.93 8.62 8.30
CA ASN A 33 3.30 8.87 8.77
C ASN A 33 4.39 8.43 7.79
N LYS A 34 4.20 7.30 7.10
CA LYS A 34 5.13 6.80 6.09
C LYS A 34 4.83 7.42 4.72
N ALA A 35 3.55 7.55 4.38
CA ALA A 35 3.11 8.11 3.12
C ALA A 35 3.66 9.52 2.89
N ALA A 36 3.61 10.40 3.91
CA ALA A 36 4.15 11.75 3.80
C ALA A 36 5.66 11.78 3.50
N LYS A 37 6.43 10.88 4.13
CA LYS A 37 7.87 10.74 3.90
C LYS A 37 8.19 10.19 2.52
N LEU A 38 7.37 9.26 2.03
CA LEU A 38 7.54 8.66 0.71
C LEU A 38 7.11 9.59 -0.44
N LEU A 39 6.21 10.54 -0.18
CA LEU A 39 5.85 11.57 -1.15
C LEU A 39 6.87 12.71 -1.19
N ASN A 40 7.43 13.07 -0.03
CA ASN A 40 8.43 14.12 0.10
C ASN A 40 9.82 13.51 0.30
N GLN A 41 10.26 12.69 -0.66
CA GLN A 41 11.61 12.14 -0.65
C GLN A 41 12.64 13.22 -1.03
N GLU A 42 13.84 13.07 -0.49
CA GLU A 42 14.99 13.88 -0.90
C GLU A 42 15.38 13.57 -2.36
N ILE A 43 15.90 14.59 -3.04
CA ILE A 43 16.29 14.52 -4.45
C ILE A 43 17.40 13.49 -4.59
N ASN A 44 17.15 12.42 -5.36
CA ASN A 44 18.12 11.35 -5.58
C ASN A 44 18.36 11.13 -7.08
N LEU A 45 19.56 11.49 -7.52
CA LEU A 45 19.99 11.50 -8.93
C LEU A 45 20.14 10.10 -9.57
N ASP A 46 20.15 9.03 -8.76
CA ASP A 46 20.24 7.65 -9.27
C ASP A 46 18.86 7.10 -9.69
N LEU A 47 17.77 7.73 -9.21
CA LEU A 47 16.41 7.32 -9.50
C LEU A 47 15.79 8.17 -10.62
N PRO A 48 14.87 7.61 -11.42
CA PRO A 48 14.20 8.37 -12.46
C PRO A 48 13.34 9.48 -11.85
N GLY A 49 13.36 10.66 -12.47
CA GLY A 49 12.65 11.85 -11.98
C GLY A 49 13.17 12.34 -10.63
N ASP A 50 14.46 12.11 -10.36
CA ASP A 50 15.16 12.45 -9.12
C ASP A 50 14.46 11.97 -7.83
N GLY A 51 13.71 10.87 -7.92
CA GLY A 51 12.94 10.32 -6.79
C GLY A 51 11.64 11.08 -6.46
N GLN A 52 11.32 12.17 -7.14
CA GLN A 52 10.19 13.05 -6.78
C GLN A 52 8.84 12.48 -7.21
N PHE A 53 8.75 11.87 -8.40
CA PHE A 53 7.49 11.40 -8.96
C PHE A 53 7.21 9.94 -8.60
N TYR A 54 6.89 9.69 -7.33
CA TYR A 54 6.66 8.35 -6.81
C TYR A 54 5.16 7.96 -6.71
N CYS A 55 4.84 6.69 -7.00
CA CYS A 55 3.55 6.09 -6.72
C CYS A 55 3.68 5.03 -5.61
N ILE A 56 3.03 5.27 -4.47
CA ILE A 56 3.09 4.39 -3.28
C ILE A 56 2.50 3.02 -3.57
N GLU A 57 1.34 2.96 -4.21
CA GLU A 57 0.57 1.72 -4.40
C GLU A 57 1.23 0.72 -5.34
N CYS A 58 1.97 1.22 -6.33
CA CYS A 58 2.66 0.42 -7.33
C CYS A 58 4.17 0.39 -7.15
N GLU A 59 4.69 1.06 -6.12
CA GLU A 59 6.12 1.17 -5.81
C GLU A 59 6.97 1.53 -7.04
N ARG A 60 6.56 2.56 -7.77
CA ARG A 60 7.21 2.92 -9.03
C ARG A 60 7.52 4.41 -9.10
N TYR A 61 8.74 4.70 -9.51
CA TYR A 61 9.22 6.03 -9.84
C TYR A 61 8.96 6.35 -11.32
N PHE A 62 8.64 7.61 -11.57
CA PHE A 62 8.34 8.15 -12.89
C PHE A 62 9.25 9.34 -13.18
N ILE A 63 9.38 9.70 -14.46
CA ILE A 63 10.25 10.78 -14.92
C ILE A 63 9.53 12.13 -14.78
N ASP A 64 8.23 12.18 -15.13
CA ASP A 64 7.42 13.39 -15.11
C ASP A 64 6.10 13.22 -14.33
N GLU A 65 5.54 14.33 -13.85
CA GLU A 65 4.19 14.36 -13.26
C GLU A 65 3.10 13.84 -14.20
N LYS A 66 3.18 14.20 -15.49
CA LYS A 66 2.20 13.78 -16.50
C LYS A 66 2.12 12.25 -16.57
N THR A 67 3.28 11.60 -16.68
CA THR A 67 3.37 10.13 -16.72
C THR A 67 2.85 9.47 -15.44
N ARG A 68 3.09 10.08 -14.26
CA ARG A 68 2.53 9.63 -12.98
C ARG A 68 1.01 9.72 -12.96
N THR A 69 0.43 10.81 -13.46
CA THR A 69 -1.04 10.98 -13.48
C THR A 69 -1.72 10.04 -14.48
N GLU A 70 -1.10 9.78 -15.63
CA GLU A 70 -1.56 8.79 -16.60
C GLU A 70 -1.49 7.37 -16.02
N HIS A 71 -0.41 7.05 -15.29
CA HIS A 71 -0.29 5.79 -14.58
C HIS A 71 -1.45 5.57 -13.60
N ARG A 72 -1.84 6.60 -12.83
CA ARG A 72 -3.01 6.52 -11.93
C ARG A 72 -4.33 6.21 -12.65
N LYS A 73 -4.47 6.62 -13.91
CA LYS A 73 -5.66 6.34 -14.73
C LYS A 73 -5.64 4.93 -15.35
N SER A 74 -4.47 4.28 -15.39
CA SER A 74 -4.29 2.96 -16.01
C SER A 74 -5.03 1.84 -15.28
N LYS A 75 -5.33 0.75 -16.00
CA LYS A 75 -6.03 -0.42 -15.44
C LYS A 75 -5.21 -1.11 -14.35
N LEU A 76 -3.89 -1.18 -14.50
CA LEU A 76 -3.00 -1.84 -13.55
C LEU A 76 -3.07 -1.17 -12.18
N HIS A 77 -2.98 0.16 -12.16
CA HIS A 77 -3.10 0.93 -10.93
C HIS A 77 -4.48 0.76 -10.28
N LYS A 78 -5.56 0.91 -11.06
CA LYS A 78 -6.93 0.70 -10.54
C LYS A 78 -7.15 -0.69 -9.95
N ASN A 79 -6.56 -1.72 -10.55
CA ASN A 79 -6.62 -3.08 -10.00
C ASN A 79 -5.82 -3.20 -8.69
N ARG A 80 -4.67 -2.53 -8.61
CA ARG A 80 -3.86 -2.48 -7.39
C ARG A 80 -4.59 -1.77 -6.25
N VAL A 81 -5.20 -0.61 -6.52
CA VAL A 81 -6.07 0.10 -5.57
C VAL A 81 -7.17 -0.82 -5.04
N ARG A 82 -7.83 -1.59 -5.92
CA ARG A 82 -8.89 -2.53 -5.48
C ARG A 82 -8.34 -3.60 -4.54
N SER A 83 -7.17 -4.18 -4.87
CA SER A 83 -6.51 -5.17 -4.02
C SER A 83 -6.10 -4.58 -2.66
N LEU A 84 -5.73 -3.29 -2.63
CA LEU A 84 -5.35 -2.57 -1.40
C LEU A 84 -6.54 -2.12 -0.54
N LYS A 85 -7.78 -2.28 -1.01
CA LYS A 85 -8.98 -2.04 -0.19
C LYS A 85 -9.32 -3.24 0.69
N GLU A 86 -8.86 -4.42 0.30
CA GLU A 86 -9.07 -5.65 1.03
C GLU A 86 -8.06 -5.74 2.18
N VAL A 87 -8.47 -6.33 3.31
CA VAL A 87 -7.58 -6.49 4.46
C VAL A 87 -6.41 -7.39 4.05
N PRO A 88 -5.15 -6.98 4.30
CA PRO A 88 -4.00 -7.78 3.92
C PRO A 88 -3.95 -9.06 4.76
N TYR A 89 -3.71 -10.18 4.09
CA TYR A 89 -3.54 -11.48 4.74
C TYR A 89 -2.35 -11.45 5.70
N SER A 90 -2.54 -11.97 6.91
CA SER A 90 -1.50 -11.98 7.94
C SER A 90 -1.19 -13.39 8.44
N ILE A 91 0.05 -13.61 8.89
CA ILE A 91 0.47 -14.91 9.46
C ILE A 91 -0.42 -15.31 10.65
N LYS A 92 -0.85 -14.34 11.46
CA LYS A 92 -1.73 -14.59 12.61
C LYS A 92 -3.08 -15.16 12.19
N GLU A 93 -3.60 -14.70 11.06
CA GLU A 93 -4.84 -15.22 10.47
C GLU A 93 -4.65 -16.65 9.96
N ALA A 94 -3.50 -16.92 9.32
CA ALA A 94 -3.11 -18.27 8.89
C ALA A 94 -3.04 -19.25 10.06
N GLU A 95 -2.36 -18.86 11.14
CA GLU A 95 -2.19 -19.66 12.35
C GLU A 95 -3.53 -19.90 13.06
N ALA A 96 -4.41 -18.89 13.11
CA ALA A 96 -5.76 -19.03 13.65
C ALA A 96 -6.60 -20.03 12.83
N ALA A 97 -6.57 -19.93 11.50
CA ALA A 97 -7.25 -20.87 10.61
C ALA A 97 -6.71 -22.30 10.72
N ALA A 98 -5.39 -22.45 10.95
CA ALA A 98 -4.74 -23.74 11.19
C ALA A 98 -4.93 -24.29 12.62
N GLY A 99 -5.73 -23.62 13.47
CA GLY A 99 -5.98 -24.05 14.85
C GLY A 99 -4.82 -23.80 15.82
N ARG A 100 -3.80 -23.02 15.43
CA ARG A 100 -2.61 -22.67 16.21
C ARG A 100 -2.65 -21.24 16.79
N GLY A 101 -3.78 -20.52 16.68
CA GLY A 101 -3.94 -19.13 17.11
C GLY A 101 -4.83 -18.94 18.34
N HIS A 102 -4.55 -17.89 19.12
CA HIS A 102 -5.37 -17.45 20.25
C HIS A 102 -6.72 -16.90 19.77
N TYR A 103 -7.83 -17.57 20.10
CA TYR A 103 -9.19 -17.07 19.88
C TYR A 103 -9.41 -15.81 20.72
N LYS A 104 -9.26 -14.63 20.13
CA LYS A 104 -9.75 -13.40 20.75
C LYS A 104 -11.28 -13.45 20.68
N HIS A 105 -11.91 -13.80 21.80
CA HIS A 105 -13.36 -13.69 21.94
C HIS A 105 -13.79 -12.25 21.61
N VAL A 106 -14.47 -12.08 20.49
CA VAL A 106 -14.96 -10.77 20.04
C VAL A 106 -16.20 -10.42 20.89
N THR A 107 -16.01 -9.75 22.02
CA THR A 107 -17.12 -9.00 22.64
C THR A 107 -17.48 -7.82 21.74
N LEU A 108 -18.78 -7.54 21.59
CA LEU A 108 -19.38 -6.50 20.74
C LEU A 108 -18.75 -5.08 20.80
N LYS A 109 -17.93 -4.78 21.82
CA LYS A 109 -17.22 -3.50 21.99
C LYS A 109 -16.04 -3.29 21.03
N SER A 110 -15.43 -4.33 20.47
CA SER A 110 -14.23 -4.19 19.62
C SER A 110 -14.52 -3.92 18.14
N LYS A 111 -15.79 -3.81 17.74
CA LYS A 111 -16.22 -3.63 16.34
C LYS A 111 -16.47 -2.16 15.96
N VAL A 112 -16.50 -1.24 16.93
CA VAL A 112 -16.96 0.16 16.74
C VAL A 112 -15.80 1.18 16.72
N SER A 113 -14.59 0.83 17.14
CA SER A 113 -13.48 1.80 17.25
C SER A 113 -12.62 1.98 15.99
N GLY A 114 -12.95 1.33 14.87
CA GLY A 114 -12.20 1.46 13.61
C GLY A 114 -12.65 2.62 12.71
N GLU A 115 -13.82 3.19 12.97
CA GLU A 115 -14.48 4.16 12.10
C GLU A 115 -15.02 5.31 12.95
N THR A 116 -14.18 6.27 13.33
CA THR A 116 -14.51 7.70 13.60
C THR A 116 -13.38 8.35 14.40
N ALA A 117 -12.39 8.87 13.69
CA ALA A 117 -11.60 10.00 14.18
C ALA A 117 -11.70 11.12 13.14
N LEU A 118 -12.90 11.66 12.97
CA LEU A 118 -13.07 13.00 12.42
C LEU A 118 -12.69 13.97 13.54
N THR A 119 -11.51 14.55 13.40
CA THR A 119 -10.97 15.63 14.23
C THR A 119 -11.96 16.80 14.29
N PRO A 120 -12.36 17.29 15.47
CA PRO A 120 -13.02 18.58 15.59
C PRO A 120 -12.04 19.68 15.15
N LEU A 121 -12.47 20.50 14.19
CA LEU A 121 -11.81 21.74 13.83
C LEU A 121 -11.56 22.58 15.09
N GLN A 122 -10.30 22.86 15.38
CA GLN A 122 -9.89 23.88 16.36
C GLN A 122 -10.44 25.23 15.90
N GLN A 123 -11.41 25.77 16.64
CA GLN A 123 -11.75 27.20 16.60
C GLN A 123 -10.72 27.93 17.46
N GLY A 124 -9.65 28.40 16.81
CA GLY A 124 -8.78 29.44 17.33
C GLY A 124 -9.16 30.78 16.70
N ASP A 125 -9.43 31.74 17.57
CA ASP A 125 -9.04 33.16 17.47
C ASP A 125 -9.46 33.97 16.23
N VAL A 126 -10.50 34.78 16.40
CA VAL A 126 -10.61 36.10 15.78
C VAL A 126 -11.02 37.14 16.84
N THR A 127 -9.99 37.70 17.47
CA THR A 127 -9.79 39.14 17.76
C THR A 127 -10.93 39.93 18.42
N GLU A 128 -10.70 40.28 19.69
CA GLU A 128 -11.00 41.61 20.24
C GLU A 128 -10.49 42.70 19.28
N MET A 129 -11.34 43.66 18.90
CA MET A 129 -11.02 45.11 18.85
C MET A 129 -12.18 45.95 18.25
N ALA A 130 -12.45 47.07 18.93
CA ALA A 130 -13.06 48.32 18.47
C ALA A 130 -14.59 48.40 18.27
N SER A 131 -15.29 48.96 19.26
CA SER A 131 -15.99 50.28 19.18
C SER A 131 -16.41 50.76 20.56
#